data_AF-T0H7W7-F1
#
_entry.id   AF-T0H7W7-F1
#
_cell.length_a   1.000
_cell.length_b   1.000
_cell.length_c   1.000
_cell.angle_alpha   90.00
_cell.angle_beta   90.00
_cell.angle_gamma   90.00
#
_symmetry.space_group_name_H-M   'P 1'
#
loop_
_entity.id
_entity.type
_entity.pdbx_description
1 polymer ?
#
loop_
_entity_poly.entity_id
_entity_poly.type
_entity_poly.pdbx_seq_one_letter_code
_entity_poly.pdbx_strand_id
1 'polypeptide(L)'
;MSSIHDNFIQSYEVNLNAGEIIIHTIYLDQEPNEFTDIIFRGVVSHFFQDVGVNNIVFDIEESNSDFILEQFKNQLENRKKWNWPFLYDSEKEFIHYIESKHLKFFQIDSVCGLNGWVLALEMEIKSRS
;
A
#
# COMPACT_ATOMS: atom_id res chain seq x y z
N MET A 1 10.42 -9.36 -13.85
CA MET A 1 9.96 -8.80 -12.57
C MET A 1 9.97 -9.95 -11.59
N SER A 2 10.66 -9.82 -10.45
CA SER A 2 10.51 -10.80 -9.37
C SER A 2 9.05 -10.79 -8.92
N SER A 3 8.43 -11.97 -8.91
CA SER A 3 7.11 -12.13 -8.31
C SER A 3 7.24 -11.94 -6.80
N ILE A 4 6.31 -11.22 -6.19
CA ILE A 4 6.20 -11.11 -4.73
C ILE A 4 5.16 -12.06 -4.15
N HIS A 5 4.47 -12.82 -5.02
CA HIS A 5 3.50 -13.83 -4.63
C HIS A 5 4.18 -14.88 -3.73
N ASP A 6 3.50 -15.23 -2.64
CA ASP A 6 3.98 -16.15 -1.59
C ASP A 6 5.17 -15.63 -0.76
N ASN A 7 5.58 -14.36 -0.92
CA ASN A 7 6.60 -13.81 -0.06
C ASN A 7 6.05 -13.57 1.35
N PHE A 8 6.79 -14.02 2.36
CA PHE A 8 6.51 -13.69 3.75
C PHE A 8 6.92 -12.25 4.03
N ILE A 9 6.04 -11.49 4.66
CA ILE A 9 6.32 -10.14 5.15
C ILE A 9 7.06 -10.26 6.48
N GLN A 10 8.31 -9.79 6.50
CA GLN A 10 9.16 -9.80 7.68
C GLN A 10 8.91 -8.57 8.56
N SER A 11 8.74 -7.41 7.93
CA SER A 11 8.47 -6.14 8.57
C SER A 11 7.98 -5.13 7.54
N TYR A 12 7.43 -4.02 8.02
CA TYR A 12 7.27 -2.82 7.22
C TYR A 12 7.71 -1.61 8.03
N GLU A 13 8.24 -0.60 7.36
CA GLU A 13 8.64 0.65 7.95
C GLU A 13 7.94 1.82 7.28
N VAL A 14 7.64 2.85 8.07
CA VAL A 14 6.94 4.06 7.63
C VAL A 14 7.81 5.26 7.95
N ASN A 15 8.29 5.95 6.92
CA ASN A 15 9.01 7.21 7.05
C ASN A 15 8.11 8.37 6.65
N LEU A 16 7.44 8.97 7.65
CA LEU A 16 6.50 10.07 7.44
C LEU A 16 7.17 11.34 6.87
N ASN A 17 8.44 11.58 7.22
CA ASN A 17 9.16 12.76 6.74
C ASN A 17 9.59 12.61 5.27
N ALA A 18 9.99 11.40 4.87
CA ALA A 18 10.34 11.11 3.48
C ALA A 18 9.12 10.80 2.61
N GLY A 19 7.96 10.50 3.22
CA GLY A 19 6.79 10.00 2.51
C GLY A 19 7.09 8.64 1.88
N GLU A 20 7.67 7.72 2.64
CA GLU A 20 8.10 6.41 2.16
C GLU A 20 7.55 5.29 3.05
N ILE A 21 7.14 4.19 2.42
CA ILE A 21 6.85 2.92 3.09
C ILE A 21 7.69 1.84 2.42
N ILE A 22 8.36 1.01 3.21
CA ILE A 22 9.09 -0.15 2.71
C ILE A 22 8.52 -1.40 3.38
N ILE A 23 8.09 -2.38 2.59
CA ILE A 23 7.68 -3.70 3.05
C ILE A 23 8.81 -4.67 2.73
N HIS A 24 9.39 -5.22 3.78
CA HIS A 24 10.49 -6.18 3.70
C HIS A 24 9.92 -7.59 3.60
N THR A 25 10.26 -8.29 2.52
CA THR A 25 9.73 -9.62 2.25
C THR A 25 10.82 -10.66 2.00
N ILE A 26 10.47 -11.92 2.20
CA ILE A 26 11.34 -13.07 1.95
C ILE A 26 10.56 -14.20 1.28
N TYR A 27 11.14 -14.80 0.25
CA TYR A 27 10.65 -16.02 -0.38
C TYR A 27 11.44 -17.22 0.16
N LEU A 28 10.73 -18.15 0.81
CA LEU A 28 11.32 -19.28 1.54
C LEU A 28 11.35 -20.60 0.75
N ASP A 29 10.70 -20.66 -0.42
CA ASP A 29 10.58 -21.90 -1.20
C ASP A 29 11.77 -22.14 -2.15
N GLN A 30 12.85 -21.37 -2.01
CA GLN A 30 14.09 -21.57 -2.77
C GLN A 30 15.34 -21.33 -1.90
N GLU A 31 16.45 -21.95 -2.29
CA GLU A 31 17.75 -21.81 -1.63
C GLU A 31 18.81 -21.28 -2.63
N PRO A 32 19.52 -20.18 -2.33
CA PRO A 32 19.36 -19.34 -1.14
C PRO A 32 18.04 -18.57 -1.14
N ASN A 33 17.52 -18.26 0.04
CA ASN A 33 16.32 -17.41 0.19
C ASN A 33 16.46 -16.11 -0.60
N GLU A 34 15.39 -15.70 -1.30
CA GLU A 34 15.33 -14.40 -1.96
C GLU A 34 14.68 -13.38 -1.04
N PHE A 35 15.32 -12.23 -0.90
CA PHE A 35 14.81 -11.09 -0.16
C PHE A 35 14.39 -10.00 -1.12
N THR A 36 13.20 -9.46 -0.91
CA THR A 36 12.61 -8.46 -1.80
C THR A 36 11.96 -7.37 -0.97
N ASP A 37 12.30 -6.13 -1.27
CA ASP A 37 11.67 -4.95 -0.69
C ASP A 37 10.65 -4.38 -1.68
N ILE A 38 9.45 -4.11 -1.19
CA ILE A 38 8.40 -3.36 -1.91
C ILE A 38 8.43 -1.93 -1.35
N ILE A 39 8.75 -0.96 -2.20
CA ILE A 39 9.04 0.41 -1.80
C ILE A 39 7.99 1.33 -2.41
N PHE A 40 7.27 2.06 -1.57
CA PHE A 40 6.32 3.10 -1.96
C PHE A 40 6.90 4.48 -1.70
N ARG A 41 6.87 5.38 -2.68
CA ARG A 41 7.39 6.75 -2.54
C ARG A 41 6.33 7.81 -2.83
N GLY A 42 6.49 8.96 -2.19
CA GLY A 42 5.49 10.02 -2.23
C GLY A 42 4.18 9.60 -1.57
N VAL A 43 4.28 8.82 -0.49
CA VAL A 43 3.13 8.30 0.26
C VAL A 43 2.39 9.46 0.93
N VAL A 44 1.09 9.57 0.64
CA VAL A 44 0.19 10.52 1.28
C VAL A 44 -0.50 9.88 2.48
N SER A 45 -0.97 8.65 2.31
CA SER A 45 -1.64 7.89 3.36
C SER A 45 -1.63 6.41 3.01
N HIS A 46 -1.88 5.56 4.01
CA HIS A 46 -2.06 4.13 3.81
C HIS A 46 -3.11 3.61 4.78
N PHE A 47 -3.61 2.40 4.51
CA PHE A 47 -4.40 1.63 5.43
C PHE A 47 -3.99 0.17 5.35
N PHE A 48 -3.72 -0.42 6.52
CA PHE A 48 -3.47 -1.84 6.66
C PHE A 48 -4.37 -2.42 7.73
N GLN A 49 -5.09 -3.48 7.37
CA GLN A 49 -6.01 -4.18 8.25
C GLN A 49 -5.34 -5.38 8.94
N ASP A 50 -5.69 -5.59 10.21
CA ASP A 50 -5.44 -6.83 10.98
C ASP A 50 -4.01 -7.38 10.90
N VAL A 51 -2.99 -6.50 10.98
CA VAL A 51 -1.56 -6.87 10.87
C VAL A 51 -1.18 -7.95 11.88
N GLY A 52 -1.01 -9.18 11.40
CA GLY A 52 -0.63 -10.35 12.19
C GLY A 52 0.75 -10.90 11.83
N VAL A 53 1.16 -11.93 12.57
CA VAL A 53 2.37 -12.71 12.29
C VAL A 53 2.12 -13.70 11.15
N ASN A 54 3.20 -14.17 10.50
CA ASN A 54 3.15 -15.10 9.36
C ASN A 54 2.32 -14.54 8.19
N ASN A 55 2.52 -13.27 7.91
CA ASN A 55 1.83 -12.57 6.83
C ASN A 55 2.49 -12.88 5.49
N ILE A 56 1.68 -13.15 4.47
CA ILE A 56 2.13 -13.54 3.12
C ILE A 56 1.46 -12.61 2.12
N VAL A 57 2.24 -12.03 1.21
CA VAL A 57 1.72 -11.24 0.09
C VAL A 57 1.20 -12.19 -0.99
N PHE A 58 -0.03 -11.96 -1.45
CA PHE A 58 -0.53 -12.58 -2.68
C PHE A 58 -0.24 -11.70 -3.88
N ASP A 59 -0.73 -10.47 -3.87
CA ASP A 59 -0.55 -9.55 -4.99
C ASP A 59 -0.62 -8.09 -4.54
N ILE A 60 -0.10 -7.21 -5.40
CA ILE A 60 -0.24 -5.77 -5.27
C ILE A 60 -0.66 -5.17 -6.61
N GLU A 61 -1.86 -4.61 -6.64
CA GLU A 61 -2.46 -4.07 -7.86
C GLU A 61 -2.55 -2.54 -7.80
N GLU A 62 -2.18 -1.88 -8.90
CA GLU A 62 -2.47 -0.47 -9.09
C GLU A 62 -3.95 -0.28 -9.43
N SER A 63 -4.65 0.52 -8.61
CA SER A 63 -6.06 0.83 -8.76
C SER A 63 -6.28 2.32 -9.05
N ASN A 64 -7.31 2.61 -9.84
CA ASN A 64 -7.74 4.00 -10.10
C ASN A 64 -8.59 4.56 -8.94
N SER A 65 -8.81 5.87 -8.94
CA SER A 65 -9.54 6.59 -7.90
C SER A 65 -11.00 6.18 -7.76
N ASP A 66 -11.66 5.83 -8.87
CA ASP A 66 -13.09 5.50 -8.90
C ASP A 66 -13.34 4.17 -8.17
N PHE A 67 -12.53 3.15 -8.48
CA PHE A 67 -12.62 1.84 -7.82
C PHE A 67 -12.42 1.95 -6.31
N ILE A 68 -11.50 2.80 -5.86
CA ILE A 68 -11.17 2.96 -4.44
C ILE A 68 -12.26 3.72 -3.69
N LEU A 69 -12.84 4.75 -4.30
CA LEU A 69 -13.98 5.44 -3.71
C LEU A 69 -15.16 4.50 -3.50
N GLU A 70 -15.38 3.54 -4.39
CA GLU A 70 -16.41 2.52 -4.23
C GLU A 70 -16.04 1.49 -3.15
N GLN A 71 -14.86 0.87 -3.25
CA GLN A 71 -14.39 -0.17 -2.33
C GLN A 71 -14.27 0.32 -0.88
N PHE A 72 -13.69 1.50 -0.70
CA PHE A 72 -13.33 2.03 0.62
C PHE A 72 -14.22 3.19 1.08
N LYS A 73 -15.39 3.37 0.44
CA LYS A 73 -16.32 4.47 0.75
C LYS A 73 -16.58 4.66 2.24
N ASN A 74 -17.07 3.59 2.87
CA ASN A 74 -17.43 3.60 4.29
C ASN A 74 -16.23 3.95 5.16
N GLN A 75 -15.04 3.47 4.80
CA GLN A 75 -13.81 3.75 5.54
C GLN A 75 -13.40 5.22 5.42
N LEU A 76 -13.41 5.76 4.19
CA LEU A 76 -13.09 7.15 3.90
C LEU A 76 -14.08 8.09 4.61
N GLU A 77 -15.38 7.83 4.50
CA GLU A 77 -16.43 8.64 5.13
C GLU A 77 -16.31 8.65 6.67
N ASN A 78 -16.10 7.49 7.29
CA ASN A 78 -15.98 7.38 8.75
C ASN A 78 -14.75 8.12 9.31
N ARG A 79 -13.72 8.31 8.49
CA ARG A 79 -12.45 8.92 8.88
C ARG A 79 -12.27 10.34 8.35
N LYS A 80 -13.13 10.81 7.45
CA LYS A 80 -13.11 12.16 6.86
C LYS A 80 -13.06 13.27 7.92
N LYS A 81 -13.79 13.10 9.03
CA LYS A 81 -13.79 14.08 10.15
C LYS A 81 -12.42 14.27 10.82
N TRP A 82 -11.49 13.35 10.58
CA TRP A 82 -10.11 13.41 11.05
C TRP A 82 -9.13 13.85 9.94
N ASN A 83 -9.65 14.43 8.85
CA ASN A 83 -8.90 14.84 7.66
C ASN A 83 -8.10 13.67 7.04
N TRP A 84 -8.62 12.46 7.15
CA TRP A 84 -8.00 11.26 6.58
C TRP A 84 -8.74 10.85 5.29
N PRO A 85 -8.02 10.43 4.24
CA PRO A 85 -6.55 10.32 4.12
C PRO A 85 -5.84 11.66 3.91
N PHE A 86 -6.59 12.69 3.56
CA PHE A 86 -6.17 14.09 3.52
C PHE A 86 -7.42 14.96 3.68
N LEU A 87 -7.28 16.29 3.68
CA LEU A 87 -8.40 17.21 3.75
C LEU A 87 -9.09 17.33 2.38
N TYR A 88 -10.40 17.08 2.33
CA TYR A 88 -11.24 17.29 1.15
C TYR A 88 -12.71 17.45 1.58
N ASP A 89 -13.47 18.26 0.86
CA ASP A 89 -14.88 18.54 1.14
C ASP A 89 -15.83 17.68 0.29
N SER A 90 -15.39 17.24 -0.89
CA SER A 90 -16.23 16.46 -1.83
C SER A 90 -15.45 15.34 -2.53
N GLU A 91 -16.16 14.33 -3.05
CA GLU A 91 -15.55 13.27 -3.89
C GLU A 91 -14.85 13.87 -5.12
N LYS A 92 -15.40 14.94 -5.70
CA LYS A 92 -14.78 15.64 -6.84
C LYS A 92 -13.42 16.25 -6.47
N GLU A 93 -13.32 16.84 -5.29
CA GLU A 93 -12.05 17.39 -4.80
C GLU A 93 -11.05 16.28 -4.49
N PHE A 94 -11.52 15.18 -3.91
CA PHE A 94 -10.72 14.00 -3.64
C PHE A 94 -10.08 13.44 -4.93
N ILE A 95 -10.90 13.21 -5.97
CA ILE A 95 -10.43 12.73 -7.28
C ILE A 95 -9.46 13.74 -7.89
N HIS A 96 -9.82 15.03 -7.89
CA HIS A 96 -8.95 16.08 -8.44
C HIS A 96 -7.58 16.15 -7.74
N TYR A 97 -7.54 15.98 -6.41
CA TYR A 97 -6.30 15.95 -5.65
C TYR A 97 -5.41 14.78 -6.09
N ILE A 98 -5.98 13.58 -6.23
CA ILE A 98 -5.26 12.38 -6.66
C ILE A 98 -4.71 12.57 -8.08
N GLU A 99 -5.57 12.97 -9.02
CA GLU A 99 -5.20 13.15 -10.43
C GLU A 99 -4.14 14.25 -10.61
N SER A 100 -4.33 15.41 -9.98
CA SER A 100 -3.40 16.55 -10.10
C SER A 100 -2.02 16.28 -9.53
N LYS A 101 -1.92 15.32 -8.59
CA LYS A 101 -0.68 14.89 -7.97
C LYS A 101 -0.12 13.62 -8.61
N HIS A 102 -0.81 13.03 -9.58
CA HIS A 102 -0.47 11.73 -10.16
C HIS A 102 -0.33 10.62 -9.11
N LEU A 103 -1.16 10.69 -8.07
CA LEU A 103 -1.21 9.66 -7.04
C LEU A 103 -1.96 8.43 -7.54
N LYS A 104 -1.59 7.29 -6.98
CA LYS A 104 -2.12 5.97 -7.28
C LYS A 104 -2.43 5.25 -5.99
N PHE A 105 -3.47 4.43 -6.03
CA PHE A 105 -3.68 3.44 -4.98
C PHE A 105 -3.01 2.14 -5.37
N PHE A 106 -2.22 1.61 -4.45
CA PHE A 106 -1.67 0.26 -4.54
C PHE A 106 -2.43 -0.58 -3.54
N GLN A 107 -3.36 -1.40 -4.03
CA GLN A 107 -4.08 -2.35 -3.20
C GLN A 107 -3.18 -3.54 -2.90
N ILE A 108 -3.11 -3.94 -1.64
CA ILE A 108 -2.32 -5.08 -1.16
C ILE A 108 -3.28 -6.15 -0.70
N ASP A 109 -3.16 -7.33 -1.32
CA ASP A 109 -3.87 -8.53 -0.93
C ASP A 109 -2.88 -9.49 -0.26
N SER A 110 -3.21 -9.93 0.95
CA SER A 110 -2.32 -10.72 1.80
C SER A 110 -3.08 -11.60 2.80
N VAL A 111 -2.40 -12.62 3.32
CA VAL A 111 -2.93 -13.49 4.39
C VAL A 111 -2.43 -13.00 5.73
N CYS A 112 -3.24 -13.13 6.78
CA CYS A 112 -2.84 -12.79 8.16
C CYS A 112 -2.46 -11.31 8.37
N GLY A 113 -3.10 -10.40 7.63
CA GLY A 113 -3.02 -8.95 7.85
C GLY A 113 -2.40 -8.18 6.69
N LEU A 114 -2.17 -6.87 6.84
CA LEU A 114 -1.66 -5.96 5.79
C LEU A 114 -2.54 -5.85 4.53
N ASN A 115 -3.71 -6.52 4.50
CA ASN A 115 -4.74 -6.26 3.50
C ASN A 115 -5.14 -4.78 3.57
N GLY A 116 -5.15 -4.12 2.42
CA GLY A 116 -5.51 -2.71 2.37
C GLY A 116 -4.86 -2.01 1.20
N TRP A 117 -4.34 -0.81 1.43
CA TRP A 117 -3.83 0.01 0.34
C TRP A 117 -2.80 1.05 0.78
N VAL A 118 -1.99 1.49 -0.17
CA VAL A 118 -1.10 2.64 -0.06
C VAL A 118 -1.47 3.67 -1.13
N LEU A 119 -1.69 4.92 -0.73
CA LEU A 119 -1.85 6.06 -1.64
C LEU A 119 -0.50 6.74 -1.80
N ALA A 120 0.12 6.58 -2.96
CA ALA A 120 1.49 7.03 -3.23
C ALA A 120 1.68 7.48 -4.68
N LEU A 121 2.84 8.08 -4.99
CA LEU A 121 3.19 8.44 -6.37
C LEU A 121 3.64 7.21 -7.18
N GLU A 122 4.41 6.34 -6.55
CA GLU A 122 5.02 5.19 -7.21
C GLU A 122 5.26 4.03 -6.25
N MET A 123 5.40 2.84 -6.85
CA MET A 123 5.83 1.62 -6.19
C MET A 123 6.98 0.99 -6.99
N GLU A 124 7.96 0.45 -6.29
CA GLU A 124 9.10 -0.25 -6.85
C GLU A 124 9.35 -1.56 -6.10
N ILE A 125 9.72 -2.62 -6.81
CA ILE A 125 10.10 -3.90 -6.24
C ILE A 125 11.60 -4.09 -6.46
N LYS A 126 12.37 -4.29 -5.38
CA LYS A 126 13.82 -4.49 -5.44
C LYS A 126 14.24 -5.74 -4.69
N SER A 127 15.12 -6.54 -5.31
CA SER A 127 15.87 -7.54 -4.57
C SER A 127 16.77 -6.85 -3.54
N ARG A 128 16.76 -7.36 -2.31
CA ARG A 128 17.61 -6.90 -1.21
C ARG A 128 18.82 -7.83 -1.11
N SER A 129 19.99 -7.28 -1.39
CA SER A 129 21.29 -7.97 -1.34
C SER A 129 21.83 -8.13 0.08
#